data_AF-A0A9D8S358-F1
#
_entry.id   AF-A0A9D8S358-F1
#
_cell.length_a   1.000
_cell.length_b   1.000
_cell.length_c   1.000
_cell.angle_alpha   90.00
_cell.angle_beta   90.00
_cell.angle_gamma   90.00
#
_symmetry.space_group_name_H-M   'P 1'
#
loop_
_entity.id
_entity.type
_entity.pdbx_description
1 polymer ?
#
loop_
_entity_poly.entity_id
_entity_poly.type
_entity_poly.pdbx_seq_one_letter_code
_entity_poly.pdbx_strand_id
1 'polypeptide(L)'
;MVNDILTPMNHREIEYNAKRLSGVNIPDSFICGIGSGSRPQDDAQLMQKCTEGRKELLAWLEQTGKRVFDAELVMDYGTDCLRLYLLFESTPKEQDAPYYESWQEGALEGLYKFLGRYRRLILAADEWNKRGNYHAGMLSAQSIARMKDALEQADTKINKCISRGNTMPNRHNIVSALMELLNIFQKELKIGEIVTALHSHAIETAVPHNGTVQQSPETMQSVNRNPQVTELSQNLIILTAPYAPDLSKVLWEFCIRSNYYQYV
;
A
#
# COMPACT_ATOMS: atom_id res chain seq x y z
N MET A 1 11.55 -8.89 -10.87
CA MET A 1 11.51 -7.76 -9.91
C MET A 1 11.54 -6.41 -10.61
N VAL A 2 12.61 -6.04 -11.33
CA VAL A 2 12.64 -4.75 -12.06
C VAL A 2 11.50 -4.66 -13.08
N ASN A 3 11.24 -5.74 -13.83
CA ASN A 3 10.09 -5.78 -14.75
C ASN A 3 8.76 -5.52 -14.03
N ASP A 4 8.56 -6.08 -12.84
CA ASP A 4 7.32 -5.90 -12.07
C ASP A 4 7.13 -4.45 -11.61
N ILE A 5 8.21 -3.68 -11.40
CA ILE A 5 8.16 -2.26 -11.06
C ILE A 5 7.74 -1.41 -12.27
N LEU A 6 8.24 -1.78 -13.44
CA LEU A 6 8.06 -1.03 -14.69
C LEU A 6 6.76 -1.37 -15.42
N THR A 7 6.19 -2.56 -15.18
CA THR A 7 4.91 -2.94 -15.77
C THR A 7 3.72 -2.32 -15.03
N PRO A 8 2.61 -2.04 -15.74
CA PRO A 8 1.35 -1.65 -15.11
C PRO A 8 0.87 -2.71 -14.11
N MET A 9 0.14 -2.26 -13.10
CA MET A 9 -0.52 -3.16 -12.16
C MET A 9 -1.52 -4.07 -12.89
N ASN A 10 -1.50 -5.36 -12.58
CA ASN A 10 -2.49 -6.34 -13.03
C ASN A 10 -3.29 -6.83 -11.81
N HIS A 11 -4.49 -6.30 -11.63
CA HIS A 11 -5.34 -6.62 -10.48
C HIS A 11 -5.76 -8.11 -10.47
N ARG A 12 -5.99 -8.73 -11.63
CA ARG A 12 -6.35 -10.16 -11.71
C ARG A 12 -5.22 -11.06 -11.20
N GLU A 13 -3.98 -10.73 -11.58
CA GLU A 13 -2.80 -11.43 -11.08
C GLU A 13 -2.64 -11.23 -9.56
N ILE A 14 -2.88 -10.02 -9.06
CA ILE A 14 -2.84 -9.71 -7.63
C ILE A 14 -3.87 -10.56 -6.86
N GLU A 15 -5.13 -10.57 -7.29
CA GLU A 15 -6.19 -11.35 -6.64
C GLU A 15 -5.87 -12.86 -6.66
N TYR A 16 -5.39 -13.36 -7.80
CA TYR A 16 -4.98 -14.76 -7.92
C TYR A 16 -3.85 -15.11 -6.95
N ASN A 17 -2.82 -14.26 -6.87
CA ASN A 17 -1.68 -14.47 -5.97
C ASN A 17 -2.10 -14.34 -4.50
N ALA A 18 -2.92 -13.36 -4.14
CA ALA A 18 -3.40 -13.15 -2.78
C ALA A 18 -4.18 -14.35 -2.22
N LYS A 19 -5.02 -15.00 -3.06
CA LYS A 19 -5.75 -16.22 -2.72
C LYS A 19 -4.82 -17.39 -2.38
N ARG A 20 -3.66 -17.49 -3.05
CA ARG A 20 -2.64 -18.53 -2.82
C ARG A 20 -1.81 -18.30 -1.55
N LEU A 21 -1.84 -17.09 -0.99
CA LEU A 21 -1.08 -16.72 0.20
C LEU A 21 -1.90 -16.95 1.49
N SER A 22 -2.76 -17.97 1.58
CA SER A 22 -3.72 -18.16 2.68
C SER A 22 -3.11 -18.23 4.10
N GLY A 23 -1.79 -18.42 4.25
CA GLY A 23 -1.07 -18.36 5.54
C GLY A 23 -0.28 -17.08 5.83
N VAL A 24 -0.25 -16.11 4.90
CA VAL A 24 0.44 -14.83 5.12
C VAL A 24 -0.47 -13.91 5.92
N ASN A 25 -0.16 -13.75 7.21
CA ASN A 25 -0.82 -12.79 8.07
C ASN A 25 -0.02 -11.49 8.07
N ILE A 26 -0.59 -10.45 7.48
CA ILE A 26 -0.20 -9.08 7.80
C ILE A 26 -0.57 -8.89 9.27
N PRO A 27 0.34 -8.39 10.13
CA PRO A 27 0.01 -8.12 11.52
C PRO A 27 -1.30 -7.33 11.60
N ASP A 28 -2.25 -7.81 12.41
CA ASP A 28 -3.54 -7.14 12.62
C ASP A 28 -3.39 -5.89 13.50
N SER A 29 -2.25 -5.19 13.38
CA SER A 29 -1.98 -3.91 14.01
C SER A 29 -2.88 -2.81 13.47
N PHE A 30 -3.68 -3.09 12.43
CA PHE A 30 -4.78 -2.20 12.07
C PHE A 30 -5.81 -2.07 13.20
N ILE A 31 -6.07 -3.11 13.99
CA ILE A 31 -7.00 -3.04 15.13
C ILE A 31 -6.36 -2.35 16.35
N CYS A 32 -5.04 -2.50 16.53
CA CYS A 32 -4.33 -2.03 17.73
C CYS A 32 -3.61 -0.66 17.57
N GLY A 33 -3.56 -0.09 16.35
CA GLY A 33 -2.82 1.13 16.04
C GLY A 33 -1.31 0.90 15.88
N ILE A 34 -0.64 1.78 15.12
CA ILE A 34 0.83 1.75 14.98
C ILE A 34 1.44 2.35 16.25
N GLY A 35 1.89 1.48 17.16
CA GLY A 35 2.83 1.74 18.26
C GLY A 35 2.78 3.11 18.92
N SER A 36 1.87 3.33 19.89
CA SER A 36 2.00 4.44 20.84
C SER A 36 2.84 4.00 22.03
N GLY A 37 4.16 4.18 21.93
CA GLY A 37 5.02 4.19 23.10
C GLY A 37 4.61 5.38 23.98
N SER A 38 4.07 5.10 25.17
CA SER A 38 3.70 6.09 26.21
C SER A 38 2.46 6.93 25.90
N ARG A 39 1.26 6.37 26.10
CA ARG A 39 0.02 7.16 26.17
C ARG A 39 -0.75 6.88 27.48
N PRO A 40 -1.22 7.92 28.20
CA PRO A 40 -1.84 7.80 29.52
C PRO A 40 -3.22 7.09 29.47
N GLN A 41 -3.67 6.57 30.62
CA GLN A 41 -4.86 5.72 30.77
C GLN A 41 -6.18 6.26 30.19
N ASP A 42 -6.32 7.58 30.00
CA ASP A 42 -7.48 8.21 29.36
C ASP A 42 -7.63 7.83 27.87
N ASP A 43 -6.59 7.27 27.25
CA ASP A 43 -6.61 6.80 25.87
C ASP A 43 -7.20 5.40 25.68
N ALA A 44 -7.40 4.60 26.74
CA ALA A 44 -7.89 3.22 26.60
C ALA A 44 -9.33 3.17 26.04
N GLN A 45 -10.19 4.07 26.49
CA GLN A 45 -11.58 4.15 26.00
C GLN A 45 -11.65 4.67 24.56
N LEU A 46 -10.80 5.64 24.22
CA LEU A 46 -10.69 6.15 22.85
C LEU A 46 -10.14 5.09 21.90
N MET A 47 -9.10 4.36 22.34
CA MET A 47 -8.53 3.24 21.60
C MET A 47 -9.58 2.14 21.37
N GLN A 48 -10.31 1.73 22.41
CA GLN A 48 -11.39 0.75 22.29
C GLN A 48 -12.47 1.22 21.31
N LYS A 49 -12.85 2.50 21.35
CA LYS A 49 -13.82 3.08 20.42
C LYS A 49 -13.31 3.07 18.97
N CYS A 50 -12.03 3.40 18.76
CA CYS A 50 -11.41 3.34 17.44
C CYS A 50 -11.32 1.90 16.93
N THR A 51 -10.93 0.95 17.78
CA THR A 51 -10.91 -0.48 17.48
C THR A 51 -12.29 -0.97 17.05
N GLU A 52 -13.35 -0.64 17.79
CA GLU A 52 -14.70 -1.06 17.45
C GLU A 52 -15.17 -0.44 16.12
N GLY A 53 -14.98 0.88 15.96
CA GLY A 53 -15.34 1.54 14.70
C GLY A 53 -14.55 1.02 13.50
N ARG A 54 -13.30 0.56 13.69
CA ARG A 54 -12.51 -0.10 12.64
C ARG A 54 -13.14 -1.43 12.27
N LYS A 55 -13.53 -2.27 13.23
CA LYS A 55 -14.23 -3.52 12.97
C LYS A 55 -15.55 -3.30 12.24
N GLU A 56 -16.34 -2.33 12.69
CA GLU A 56 -17.60 -1.95 12.03
C GLU A 56 -17.38 -1.52 10.57
N LEU A 57 -16.35 -0.70 10.30
CA LEU A 57 -16.00 -0.28 8.94
C LEU A 57 -15.62 -1.47 8.05
N LEU A 58 -14.80 -2.39 8.56
CA LEU A 58 -14.38 -3.57 7.80
C LEU A 58 -15.53 -4.53 7.54
N ALA A 59 -16.38 -4.77 8.55
CA ALA A 59 -17.59 -5.55 8.40
C ALA A 59 -18.52 -4.91 7.35
N TRP A 60 -18.66 -3.58 7.36
CA TRP A 60 -19.44 -2.86 6.37
C TRP A 60 -18.87 -2.99 4.96
N LEU A 61 -17.56 -2.84 4.77
CA LEU A 61 -16.90 -3.01 3.46
C LEU A 61 -17.14 -4.41 2.91
N GLU A 62 -17.01 -5.43 3.77
CA GLU A 62 -17.22 -6.83 3.41
C GLU A 62 -18.67 -7.12 3.01
N GLN A 63 -19.63 -6.71 3.84
CA GLN A 63 -21.06 -6.94 3.60
C GLN A 63 -21.56 -6.17 2.38
N THR A 64 -21.15 -4.91 2.23
CA THR A 64 -21.54 -4.08 1.08
C THR A 64 -20.91 -4.61 -0.20
N GLY A 65 -19.61 -4.94 -0.17
CA GLY A 65 -18.91 -5.52 -1.31
C GLY A 65 -19.59 -6.80 -1.84
N LYS A 66 -19.98 -7.72 -0.96
CA LYS A 66 -20.74 -8.93 -1.35
C LYS A 66 -22.05 -8.65 -2.07
N ARG A 67 -22.68 -7.51 -1.78
CA ARG A 67 -23.96 -7.12 -2.36
C ARG A 67 -23.80 -6.37 -3.69
N VAL A 68 -22.73 -5.58 -3.86
CA VAL A 68 -22.61 -4.63 -4.98
C VAL A 68 -21.44 -4.90 -5.93
N PHE A 69 -20.50 -5.78 -5.58
CA PHE A 69 -19.41 -6.18 -6.48
C PHE A 69 -19.83 -7.41 -7.28
N ASP A 70 -20.31 -7.20 -8.49
CA ASP A 70 -20.53 -8.30 -9.43
C ASP A 70 -19.23 -8.76 -10.10
N ALA A 71 -19.33 -9.85 -10.87
CA ALA A 71 -18.18 -10.47 -11.52
C ALA A 71 -17.55 -9.57 -12.60
N GLU A 72 -18.32 -8.73 -13.28
CA GLU A 72 -17.83 -7.86 -14.35
C GLU A 72 -17.02 -6.70 -13.75
N LEU A 73 -17.55 -6.03 -12.73
CA LEU A 73 -16.85 -4.97 -12.00
C LEU A 73 -15.53 -5.46 -11.39
N VAL A 74 -15.54 -6.64 -10.76
CA VAL A 74 -14.33 -7.24 -10.20
C VAL A 74 -13.33 -7.59 -11.32
N MET A 75 -13.81 -8.09 -12.44
CA MET A 75 -12.97 -8.44 -13.60
C MET A 75 -12.33 -7.22 -14.27
N ASP A 76 -12.98 -6.06 -14.22
CA ASP A 76 -12.50 -4.83 -14.88
C ASP A 76 -11.63 -3.96 -13.97
N TYR A 77 -11.99 -3.85 -12.68
CA TYR A 77 -11.33 -2.92 -11.75
C TYR A 77 -10.59 -3.59 -10.60
N GLY A 78 -10.95 -4.83 -10.25
CA GLY A 78 -10.42 -5.56 -9.10
C GLY A 78 -11.04 -5.14 -7.76
N THR A 79 -11.09 -6.09 -6.84
CA THR A 79 -11.77 -5.98 -5.55
C THR A 79 -11.23 -4.83 -4.69
N ASP A 80 -9.91 -4.65 -4.62
CA ASP A 80 -9.28 -3.57 -3.85
C ASP A 80 -9.68 -2.17 -4.35
N CYS A 81 -9.81 -2.00 -5.67
CA CYS A 81 -10.22 -0.73 -6.26
C CYS A 81 -11.66 -0.39 -5.89
N LEU A 82 -12.56 -1.38 -6.00
CA LEU A 82 -13.97 -1.24 -5.64
C LEU A 82 -14.16 -0.96 -4.14
N ARG A 83 -13.35 -1.59 -3.27
CA ARG A 83 -13.36 -1.31 -1.83
C ARG A 83 -12.99 0.14 -1.52
N LEU A 84 -11.97 0.68 -2.18
CA LEU A 84 -11.60 2.10 -2.03
C LEU A 84 -12.70 3.02 -2.59
N TYR A 85 -13.37 2.62 -3.67
CA TYR A 85 -14.47 3.40 -4.23
C TYR A 85 -15.63 3.54 -3.24
N LEU A 86 -15.99 2.46 -2.54
CA LEU A 86 -17.00 2.49 -1.47
C LEU A 86 -16.65 3.45 -0.32
N LEU A 87 -15.38 3.79 -0.12
CA LEU A 87 -14.94 4.78 0.86
C LEU A 87 -14.96 6.20 0.29
N PHE A 88 -14.79 6.36 -1.02
CA PHE A 88 -14.61 7.65 -1.66
C PHE A 88 -15.93 8.33 -2.04
N GLU A 89 -16.90 7.57 -2.53
CA GLU A 89 -18.14 8.10 -3.11
C GLU A 89 -19.37 7.76 -2.27
N SER A 90 -20.48 8.50 -2.49
CA SER A 90 -21.77 8.15 -1.93
C SER A 90 -22.13 6.72 -2.38
N THR A 91 -22.11 5.77 -1.43
CA THR A 91 -22.51 4.38 -1.70
C THR A 91 -23.85 4.39 -2.43
N PRO A 92 -23.99 3.67 -3.57
CA PRO A 92 -25.27 3.58 -4.26
C PRO A 92 -26.36 3.20 -3.26
N LYS A 93 -27.44 3.99 -3.18
CA LYS A 93 -28.52 3.71 -2.23
C LYS A 93 -29.14 2.35 -2.58
N GLU A 94 -29.57 1.60 -1.57
CA GLU A 94 -30.14 0.24 -1.73
C GLU A 94 -31.31 0.13 -2.71
N GLN A 95 -31.93 1.26 -3.07
CA GLN A 95 -33.13 1.33 -3.91
C GLN A 95 -32.85 1.86 -5.33
N ASP A 96 -31.62 2.28 -5.65
CA ASP A 96 -31.26 2.89 -6.93
C ASP A 96 -30.79 1.83 -7.95
N ALA A 97 -31.62 0.82 -8.21
CA ALA A 97 -31.38 -0.07 -9.34
C ALA A 97 -31.53 0.72 -10.67
N PRO A 98 -30.64 0.54 -11.67
CA PRO A 98 -29.49 -0.37 -11.70
C PRO A 98 -28.20 0.28 -11.19
N TYR A 99 -27.46 -0.45 -10.34
CA TYR A 99 -26.16 -0.07 -9.80
C TYR A 99 -25.15 0.39 -10.87
N TYR A 100 -25.27 -0.10 -12.10
CA TYR A 100 -24.36 0.18 -13.22
C TYR A 100 -24.24 1.67 -13.60
N GLU A 101 -25.31 2.46 -13.51
CA GLU A 101 -25.25 3.89 -13.86
C GLU A 101 -24.65 4.77 -12.75
N SER A 102 -24.45 4.20 -11.56
CA SER A 102 -23.91 4.93 -10.40
C SER A 102 -22.39 4.90 -10.28
N TRP A 103 -21.70 3.97 -10.98
CA TRP A 103 -20.24 3.86 -10.93
C TRP A 103 -19.58 4.86 -11.86
N GLN A 104 -18.85 5.80 -11.26
CA GLN A 104 -18.12 6.82 -12.02
C GLN A 104 -16.76 6.26 -12.47
N GLU A 105 -16.66 5.91 -13.75
CA GLU A 105 -15.44 5.34 -14.36
C GLU A 105 -14.19 6.18 -14.08
N GLY A 106 -14.29 7.51 -14.16
CA GLY A 106 -13.15 8.40 -13.90
C GLY A 106 -12.64 8.32 -12.46
N ALA A 107 -13.53 8.11 -11.48
CA ALA A 107 -13.12 7.91 -10.09
C ALA A 107 -12.49 6.52 -9.88
N LEU A 108 -13.04 5.47 -10.51
CA LEU A 108 -12.44 4.13 -10.53
C LEU A 108 -11.04 4.14 -11.17
N GLU A 109 -10.87 4.84 -12.29
CA GLU A 109 -9.58 5.00 -12.95
C GLU A 109 -8.57 5.73 -12.04
N GLY A 110 -9.01 6.77 -11.34
CA GLY A 110 -8.20 7.48 -10.35
C GLY A 110 -7.72 6.58 -9.21
N LEU A 111 -8.61 5.74 -8.67
CA LEU A 111 -8.28 4.78 -7.63
C LEU A 111 -7.36 3.66 -8.12
N TYR A 112 -7.57 3.17 -9.34
CA TYR A 112 -6.70 2.18 -9.98
C TYR A 112 -5.28 2.73 -10.16
N LYS A 113 -5.14 3.98 -10.63
CA LYS A 113 -3.86 4.68 -10.73
C LYS A 113 -3.21 4.86 -9.36
N PHE A 114 -4.00 5.18 -8.33
CA PHE A 114 -3.50 5.26 -6.96
C PHE A 114 -2.92 3.92 -6.47
N LEU A 115 -3.65 2.81 -6.62
CA LEU A 115 -3.16 1.47 -6.28
C LEU A 115 -1.90 1.09 -7.07
N GLY A 116 -1.84 1.43 -8.36
CA GLY A 116 -0.65 1.24 -9.18
C GLY A 116 0.56 2.03 -8.68
N ARG A 117 0.37 3.27 -8.22
CA ARG A 117 1.42 4.08 -7.58
C ARG A 117 1.87 3.49 -6.25
N TYR A 118 0.94 3.00 -5.43
CA TYR A 118 1.23 2.32 -4.17
C TYR A 118 2.07 1.05 -4.39
N ARG A 119 1.65 0.17 -5.31
CA ARG A 119 2.41 -1.02 -5.71
C ARG A 119 3.82 -0.64 -6.16
N ARG A 120 3.95 0.32 -7.08
CA ARG A 120 5.26 0.74 -7.62
C ARG A 120 6.16 1.32 -6.53
N LEU A 121 5.62 2.12 -5.61
CA LEU A 121 6.38 2.68 -4.49
C LEU A 121 7.03 1.59 -3.67
N ILE A 122 6.25 0.61 -3.20
CA ILE A 122 6.77 -0.45 -2.32
C ILE A 122 7.84 -1.28 -3.04
N LEU A 123 7.55 -1.72 -4.28
CA LEU A 123 8.50 -2.54 -5.04
C LEU A 123 9.79 -1.78 -5.39
N ALA A 124 9.70 -0.52 -5.81
CA ALA A 124 10.86 0.29 -6.15
C ALA A 124 11.71 0.62 -4.92
N ALA A 125 11.08 0.98 -3.81
CA ALA A 125 11.79 1.24 -2.56
C ALA A 125 12.52 0.00 -2.05
N ASP A 126 11.85 -1.16 -2.05
CA ASP A 126 12.47 -2.41 -1.61
C ASP A 126 13.65 -2.83 -2.51
N GLU A 127 13.50 -2.77 -3.83
CA GLU A 127 14.57 -3.07 -4.79
C GLU A 127 15.76 -2.11 -4.64
N TRP A 128 15.50 -0.82 -4.46
CA TRP A 128 16.55 0.18 -4.25
C TRP A 128 17.26 -0.02 -2.92
N ASN A 129 16.51 -0.37 -1.86
CA ASN A 129 17.05 -0.65 -0.54
C ASN A 129 17.92 -1.92 -0.54
N LYS A 130 17.49 -2.96 -1.27
CA LYS A 130 18.26 -4.21 -1.48
C LYS A 130 19.63 -3.97 -2.08
N ARG A 131 19.75 -3.00 -2.98
CA ARG A 131 21.01 -2.57 -3.59
C ARG A 131 21.87 -1.70 -2.65
N GLY A 132 21.38 -1.37 -1.45
CA GLY A 132 22.09 -0.56 -0.47
C GLY A 132 22.06 0.94 -0.77
N ASN A 133 21.15 1.39 -1.64
CA ASN A 133 21.15 2.75 -2.16
C ASN A 133 20.44 3.78 -1.25
N TYR A 134 19.94 3.36 -0.07
CA TYR A 134 19.40 4.25 0.97
C TYR A 134 20.39 4.46 2.13
N HIS A 135 21.63 4.78 1.80
CA HIS A 135 22.63 5.21 2.78
C HIS A 135 22.37 6.66 3.25
N ALA A 136 23.01 7.08 4.36
CA ALA A 136 22.77 8.37 5.01
C ALA A 136 22.93 9.60 4.08
N GLY A 137 23.83 9.53 3.09
CA GLY A 137 23.99 10.58 2.08
C GLY A 137 22.85 10.70 1.06
N MET A 138 22.05 9.64 0.86
CA MET A 138 20.92 9.62 -0.08
C MET A 138 19.58 9.82 0.61
N LEU A 139 19.43 9.27 1.82
CA LEU A 139 18.23 9.39 2.64
C LEU A 139 18.59 9.94 4.02
N SER A 140 18.19 11.19 4.27
CA SER A 140 18.51 11.87 5.52
C SER A 140 17.63 11.40 6.68
N ALA A 141 18.15 11.51 7.90
CA ALA A 141 17.38 11.24 9.12
C ALA A 141 16.08 12.07 9.20
N GLN A 142 16.11 13.30 8.66
CA GLN A 142 14.90 14.14 8.62
C GLN A 142 13.86 13.64 7.63
N SER A 143 14.27 13.01 6.53
CA SER A 143 13.35 12.37 5.58
C SER A 143 12.65 11.16 6.21
N ILE A 144 13.42 10.36 6.97
CA ILE A 144 12.86 9.27 7.79
C ILE A 144 11.87 9.81 8.84
N ALA A 145 12.23 10.87 9.56
CA ALA A 145 11.34 11.50 10.54
C ALA A 145 10.04 12.00 9.90
N ARG A 146 10.12 12.70 8.76
CA ARG A 146 8.92 13.15 8.03
C ARG A 146 7.99 12.01 7.61
N MET A 147 8.53 10.86 7.20
CA MET A 147 7.72 9.69 6.87
C MET A 147 7.07 9.05 8.12
N LYS A 148 7.78 9.02 9.26
CA LYS A 148 7.21 8.56 10.54
C LYS A 148 6.08 9.47 11.01
N ASP A 149 6.30 10.79 10.97
CA ASP A 149 5.29 11.78 11.33
C ASP A 149 4.08 11.69 10.40
N ALA A 150 4.28 11.47 9.10
CA ALA A 150 3.22 11.31 8.13
C ALA A 150 2.36 10.05 8.41
N LEU A 151 2.98 8.93 8.79
CA LEU A 151 2.27 7.73 9.20
C LEU A 151 1.38 7.98 10.43
N GLU A 152 1.93 8.63 11.48
CA GLU A 152 1.16 8.93 12.69
C GLU A 152 0.01 9.91 12.40
N GLN A 153 0.25 10.92 11.57
CA GLN A 153 -0.78 11.88 11.16
C GLN A 153 -1.88 11.20 10.35
N ALA A 154 -1.53 10.32 9.40
CA ALA A 154 -2.50 9.56 8.61
C ALA A 154 -3.34 8.65 9.51
N ASP A 155 -2.72 7.88 10.41
CA ASP A 155 -3.44 7.01 11.35
C ASP A 155 -4.38 7.82 12.27
N THR A 156 -3.91 8.97 12.78
CA THR A 156 -4.73 9.87 13.59
C THR A 156 -5.92 10.43 12.81
N LYS A 157 -5.71 10.84 11.55
CA LYS A 157 -6.78 11.33 10.67
C LYS A 157 -7.81 10.23 10.40
N ILE A 158 -7.36 9.01 10.10
CA ILE A 158 -8.21 7.83 9.92
C ILE A 158 -9.01 7.53 11.20
N ASN A 159 -8.37 7.49 12.37
CA ASN A 159 -9.04 7.29 13.65
C ASN A 159 -10.11 8.35 13.96
N LYS A 160 -9.85 9.62 13.63
CA LYS A 160 -10.84 10.69 13.76
C LYS A 160 -12.04 10.50 12.82
N CYS A 161 -11.83 9.94 11.62
CA CYS A 161 -12.92 9.64 10.70
C CYS A 161 -13.80 8.49 11.22
N ILE A 162 -13.17 7.50 11.85
CA ILE A 162 -13.83 6.29 12.38
C ILE A 162 -14.58 6.57 13.70
N SER A 163 -13.94 7.26 14.65
CA SER A 163 -14.47 7.49 16.01
C SER A 163 -15.69 8.44 16.10
N ARG A 164 -16.07 9.11 15.01
CA ARG A 164 -17.22 10.03 14.96
C ARG A 164 -18.59 9.33 14.89
N GLY A 165 -18.66 8.00 14.90
CA GLY A 165 -19.89 7.21 15.11
C GLY A 165 -20.86 7.15 13.91
N ASN A 166 -20.76 8.08 12.98
CA ASN A 166 -21.29 7.92 11.63
C ASN A 166 -20.11 7.98 10.66
N THR A 167 -19.60 6.81 10.27
CA THR A 167 -18.44 6.74 9.39
C THR A 167 -18.79 7.23 7.98
N MET A 168 -20.05 7.12 7.55
CA MET A 168 -20.51 7.43 6.18
C MET A 168 -20.08 8.80 5.63
N PRO A 169 -20.35 9.95 6.29
CA PRO A 169 -20.05 11.26 5.72
C PRO A 169 -18.55 11.57 5.62
N ASN A 170 -17.68 10.82 6.31
CA ASN A 170 -16.25 11.16 6.42
C ASN A 170 -15.31 10.11 5.80
N ARG A 171 -15.83 9.07 5.12
CA ARG A 171 -14.99 7.96 4.62
C ARG A 171 -14.00 8.39 3.55
N HIS A 172 -14.36 9.37 2.73
CA HIS A 172 -13.48 9.88 1.68
C HIS A 172 -12.18 10.43 2.26
N ASN A 173 -12.23 10.95 3.50
CA ASN A 173 -11.04 11.45 4.21
C ASN A 173 -10.05 10.34 4.57
N ILE A 174 -10.49 9.06 4.66
CA ILE A 174 -9.59 7.91 4.82
C ILE A 174 -8.75 7.77 3.56
N VAL A 175 -9.39 7.76 2.39
CA VAL A 175 -8.72 7.67 1.09
C VAL A 175 -7.78 8.87 0.88
N SER A 176 -8.24 10.08 1.21
CA SER A 176 -7.39 11.28 1.15
C SER A 176 -6.16 11.17 2.06
N ALA A 177 -6.31 10.66 3.29
CA ALA A 177 -5.18 10.46 4.20
C ALA A 177 -4.15 9.46 3.62
N LEU A 178 -4.61 8.37 3.01
CA LEU A 178 -3.73 7.39 2.34
C LEU A 178 -3.03 8.00 1.11
N MET A 179 -3.73 8.82 0.32
CA MET A 179 -3.16 9.51 -0.85
C MET A 179 -2.10 10.54 -0.45
N GLU A 180 -2.37 11.34 0.58
CA GLU A 180 -1.42 12.31 1.15
C GLU A 180 -0.16 11.59 1.67
N LEU A 181 -0.34 10.51 2.44
CA LEU A 181 0.74 9.67 2.95
C LEU A 181 1.59 9.09 1.81
N LEU A 182 0.95 8.52 0.79
CA LEU A 182 1.64 7.96 -0.37
C LEU A 182 2.49 9.02 -1.08
N ASN A 183 1.96 10.23 -1.29
CA ASN A 183 2.68 11.32 -1.94
C ASN A 183 3.93 11.73 -1.13
N ILE A 184 3.85 11.75 0.20
CA ILE A 184 5.01 12.01 1.08
C ILE A 184 6.06 10.93 0.88
N PHE A 185 5.68 9.66 0.96
CA PHE A 185 6.62 8.56 0.75
C PHE A 185 7.26 8.61 -0.65
N GLN A 186 6.49 8.89 -1.70
CA GLN A 186 7.03 8.99 -3.06
C GLN A 186 8.11 10.07 -3.18
N LYS A 187 7.90 11.20 -2.51
CA LYS A 187 8.82 12.33 -2.48
C LYS A 187 10.08 12.01 -1.67
N GLU A 188 9.93 11.57 -0.42
CA GLU A 188 11.05 11.33 0.49
C GLU A 188 11.93 10.15 0.03
N LEU A 189 11.32 9.11 -0.54
CA LEU A 189 12.04 7.96 -1.10
C LEU A 189 12.50 8.16 -2.55
N LYS A 190 12.20 9.33 -3.16
CA LYS A 190 12.58 9.70 -4.53
C LYS A 190 12.19 8.64 -5.57
N ILE A 191 10.98 8.11 -5.46
CA ILE A 191 10.53 6.98 -6.29
C ILE A 191 10.56 7.29 -7.78
N GLY A 192 10.28 8.53 -8.19
CA GLY A 192 10.36 8.94 -9.59
C GLY A 192 11.77 8.80 -10.17
N GLU A 193 12.79 9.22 -9.41
CA GLU A 193 14.20 9.10 -9.82
C GLU A 193 14.61 7.63 -9.91
N ILE A 194 14.20 6.82 -8.93
CA ILE A 194 14.49 5.38 -8.88
C ILE A 194 13.90 4.66 -10.09
N VAL A 195 12.61 4.89 -10.37
CA VAL A 195 11.93 4.26 -11.51
C VAL A 195 12.59 4.66 -12.83
N THR A 196 13.01 5.93 -12.96
CA THR A 196 13.73 6.41 -14.14
C THR A 196 15.08 5.70 -14.30
N ALA A 197 15.86 5.59 -13.22
CA ALA A 197 17.15 4.88 -13.24
C ALA A 197 16.99 3.39 -13.59
N LEU A 198 15.98 2.72 -13.02
CA LEU A 198 15.67 1.33 -13.33
C LEU A 198 15.26 1.14 -14.79
N HIS A 199 14.47 2.07 -15.34
CA HIS A 199 14.05 2.05 -16.74
C HIS A 199 15.22 2.26 -17.69
N SER A 200 16.11 3.23 -17.43
CA SER A 200 17.31 3.46 -18.23
C SER A 200 18.21 2.21 -18.25
N HIS A 201 18.44 1.61 -17.09
CA HIS A 201 19.23 0.37 -17.00
C HIS A 201 18.59 -0.81 -17.75
N ALA A 202 17.26 -0.94 -17.70
CA ALA A 202 16.54 -1.97 -18.45
C ALA A 202 16.66 -1.76 -19.98
N ILE A 203 16.66 -0.51 -20.46
CA ILE A 203 16.89 -0.21 -21.88
C ILE A 203 18.32 -0.56 -22.29
N GLU A 204 19.32 -0.11 -21.52
CA GLU A 204 20.74 -0.36 -21.81
C GLU A 204 21.04 -1.86 -21.90
N THR A 205 20.46 -2.66 -21.01
CA THR A 205 20.65 -4.13 -20.99
C THR A 205 19.85 -4.88 -22.05
N ALA A 206 18.76 -4.30 -22.57
CA ALA A 206 17.96 -4.90 -23.64
C ALA A 206 18.57 -4.69 -25.04
N VAL A 207 19.47 -3.71 -25.20
CA VAL A 207 20.16 -3.47 -26.47
C VAL A 207 21.37 -4.41 -26.56
N PRO A 208 21.45 -5.31 -27.56
CA PRO A 208 22.60 -6.19 -27.73
C PRO A 208 23.83 -5.39 -28.15
N HIS A 209 24.70 -5.08 -27.20
CA HIS A 209 26.02 -4.53 -27.50
C HIS A 209 26.94 -5.65 -27.99
N ASN A 210 27.35 -5.59 -29.26
CA ASN A 210 28.42 -6.43 -29.80
C ASN A 210 29.72 -6.13 -29.06
N GLY A 211 30.06 -7.01 -28.11
CA GLY A 211 31.38 -7.08 -27.50
C GLY A 211 31.59 -6.17 -26.30
N THR A 212 31.10 -6.58 -25.13
CA THR A 212 31.92 -6.67 -23.92
C THR A 212 31.22 -7.62 -22.95
N VAL A 213 31.93 -8.63 -22.45
CA VAL A 213 31.45 -9.49 -21.36
C VAL A 213 31.33 -8.60 -20.12
N GLN A 214 30.13 -8.11 -19.82
CA GLN A 214 29.85 -7.47 -18.55
C GLN A 214 29.65 -8.56 -17.51
N GLN A 215 30.54 -8.56 -16.52
CA GLN A 215 30.48 -9.42 -15.35
C GLN A 215 29.12 -9.28 -14.67
N SER A 216 28.48 -10.41 -14.40
CA SER A 216 27.33 -10.51 -13.51
C SER A 216 27.73 -9.96 -12.14
N PRO A 217 27.09 -8.91 -11.59
CA PRO A 217 27.22 -8.62 -10.17
C PRO A 217 26.25 -9.54 -9.41
N GLU A 218 26.50 -10.85 -9.50
CA GLU A 218 25.96 -11.78 -8.52
C GLU A 218 26.96 -11.83 -7.35
N THR A 219 26.43 -11.80 -6.13
CA THR A 219 27.13 -11.92 -4.84
C THR A 219 27.64 -10.63 -4.20
N MET A 220 26.73 -9.74 -3.80
CA MET A 220 26.93 -8.88 -2.62
C MET A 220 25.57 -8.48 -2.02
N GLN A 221 24.76 -9.47 -1.66
CA GLN A 221 23.42 -9.24 -1.10
C GLN A 221 23.41 -9.59 0.39
N SER A 222 23.53 -8.58 1.25
CA SER A 222 22.85 -8.53 2.56
C SER A 222 23.25 -7.35 3.45
N VAL A 223 24.40 -6.70 3.25
CA VAL A 223 25.01 -5.88 4.33
C VAL A 223 24.52 -4.43 4.41
N ASN A 224 23.97 -3.85 3.35
CA ASN A 224 23.72 -2.39 3.28
C ASN A 224 22.24 -1.98 3.22
N ARG A 225 21.29 -2.85 3.59
CA ARG A 225 19.87 -2.43 3.63
C ARG A 225 19.64 -1.46 4.78
N ASN A 226 18.89 -0.40 4.53
CA ASN A 226 18.43 0.51 5.56
C ASN A 226 17.19 -0.10 6.24
N PRO A 227 17.29 -0.52 7.53
CA PRO A 227 16.18 -1.18 8.21
C PRO A 227 14.99 -0.25 8.44
N GLN A 228 15.21 1.06 8.55
CA GLN A 228 14.14 2.04 8.75
C GLN A 228 13.26 2.17 7.51
N VAL A 229 13.83 2.04 6.31
CA VAL A 229 13.04 2.03 5.07
C VAL A 229 12.14 0.80 5.03
N THR A 230 12.68 -0.37 5.38
CA THR A 230 11.89 -1.61 5.47
C THR A 230 10.75 -1.49 6.47
N GLU A 231 11.04 -0.98 7.68
CA GLU A 231 10.03 -0.73 8.72
C GLU A 231 8.93 0.24 8.24
N LEU A 232 9.32 1.35 7.61
CA LEU A 232 8.38 2.33 7.07
C LEU A 232 7.50 1.75 5.95
N SER A 233 8.07 0.98 5.03
CA SER A 233 7.31 0.28 3.98
C SER A 233 6.32 -0.72 4.58
N GLN A 234 6.75 -1.48 5.59
CA GLN A 234 5.87 -2.41 6.32
C GLN A 234 4.71 -1.67 7.00
N ASN A 235 4.98 -0.56 7.68
CA ASN A 235 3.95 0.24 8.34
C ASN A 235 2.95 0.86 7.35
N LEU A 236 3.42 1.31 6.18
CA LEU A 236 2.55 1.77 5.10
C LEU A 236 1.64 0.63 4.59
N ILE A 237 2.18 -0.58 4.43
CA ILE A 237 1.41 -1.76 4.02
C ILE A 237 0.34 -2.09 5.06
N ILE A 238 0.73 -2.15 6.34
CA ILE A 238 -0.17 -2.40 7.46
C ILE A 238 -1.34 -1.40 7.47
N LEU A 239 -1.06 -0.11 7.32
CA LEU A 239 -2.09 0.93 7.35
C LEU A 239 -3.06 0.85 6.16
N THR A 240 -2.57 0.36 5.01
CA THR A 240 -3.34 0.26 3.76
C THR A 240 -4.11 -1.06 3.63
N ALA A 241 -3.61 -2.14 4.24
CA ALA A 241 -4.11 -3.50 4.10
C ALA A 241 -5.62 -3.71 4.29
N PRO A 242 -6.31 -3.05 5.23
CA PRO A 242 -7.74 -3.30 5.40
C PRO A 242 -8.60 -2.74 4.27
N TYR A 243 -8.08 -1.78 3.52
CA TYR A 243 -8.78 -1.14 2.42
C TYR A 243 -8.42 -1.80 1.08
N ALA A 244 -7.16 -2.19 0.91
CA ALA A 244 -6.65 -2.92 -0.24
C ALA A 244 -5.92 -4.22 0.19
N PRO A 245 -6.66 -5.23 0.68
CA PRO A 245 -6.09 -6.43 1.28
C PRO A 245 -5.29 -7.28 0.30
N ASP A 246 -5.75 -7.48 -0.94
CA ASP A 246 -5.12 -8.43 -1.85
C ASP A 246 -3.75 -7.89 -2.31
N LEU A 247 -3.69 -6.63 -2.72
CA LEU A 247 -2.44 -5.98 -3.09
C LEU A 247 -1.49 -5.89 -1.89
N SER A 248 -1.99 -5.50 -0.72
CA SER A 248 -1.15 -5.38 0.48
C SER A 248 -0.58 -6.72 0.89
N LYS A 249 -1.32 -7.82 0.74
CA LYS A 249 -0.85 -9.17 1.04
C LYS A 249 0.26 -9.63 0.09
N VAL A 250 0.09 -9.37 -1.20
CA VAL A 250 1.13 -9.63 -2.20
C VAL A 250 2.40 -8.84 -1.88
N LEU A 251 2.26 -7.53 -1.61
CA LEU A 251 3.38 -6.65 -1.27
C LEU A 251 4.06 -7.04 0.06
N TRP A 252 3.29 -7.44 1.06
CA TRP A 252 3.80 -7.88 2.35
C TRP A 252 4.67 -9.12 2.21
N GLU A 253 4.22 -10.11 1.43
CA GLU A 253 5.00 -11.31 1.16
C GLU A 253 6.31 -10.99 0.43
N PHE A 254 6.30 -10.02 -0.50
CA PHE A 254 7.53 -9.53 -1.13
C PHE A 254 8.49 -8.90 -0.11
N CYS A 255 8.00 -8.05 0.78
CA CYS A 255 8.82 -7.42 1.82
C CYS A 255 9.37 -8.43 2.84
N ILE A 256 8.57 -9.44 3.25
CA ILE A 256 8.98 -10.44 4.25
C ILE A 256 9.90 -11.52 3.68
N ARG A 257 9.61 -12.11 2.51
CA ARG A 257 10.51 -13.11 1.89
C ARG A 257 11.91 -12.55 1.67
N SER A 258 12.00 -11.26 1.44
CA SER A 258 13.27 -10.53 1.31
C SER A 258 14.09 -10.50 2.61
N ASN A 259 13.50 -10.75 3.78
CA ASN A 259 14.20 -10.88 5.07
C ASN A 259 14.55 -12.34 5.43
N TYR A 260 13.79 -13.34 4.96
CA TYR A 260 14.04 -14.76 5.29
C TYR A 260 15.26 -15.36 4.59
N TYR A 261 15.64 -14.87 3.40
CA TYR A 261 16.91 -15.26 2.75
C TYR A 261 18.16 -14.60 3.39
N GLN A 262 18.05 -13.96 4.57
CA GLN A 262 19.19 -13.41 5.31
C GLN A 262 19.74 -14.35 6.40
N TYR A 263 19.10 -15.51 6.66
CA TYR A 263 19.48 -16.42 7.76
C TYR A 263 19.69 -17.89 7.35
N VAL A 264 19.87 -18.16 6.06
CA VAL A 264 20.29 -19.48 5.55
C VAL A 264 21.62 -19.35 4.81
#